data_AF-A0A374I6I0-F1
#
_entry.id   AF-A0A374I6I0-F1
#
_cell.length_a   1.000
_cell.length_b   1.000
_cell.length_c   1.000
_cell.angle_alpha   90.00
_cell.angle_beta   90.00
_cell.angle_gamma   90.00
#
_symmetry.space_group_name_H-M   'P 1'
#
loop_
_entity.id
_entity.type
_entity.pdbx_description
1 polymer ?
#
loop_
_entity_poly.entity_id
_entity_poly.type
_entity_poly.pdbx_seq_one_letter_code
_entity_poly.pdbx_strand_id
1 'polypeptide(L)'
;MEATYGLDKPPVEQFFIYCKNLLHGDMGTSYKKIGKSVNAIIAQTMIPTLKLGAVTFVLVLVVGIGSGILMARSKSNVTKGIWLSALTLGVSVPNFIVALLLLIIFGVELRIFPVLGLTSPMHYVLPAIAQGLYPISAVARQTQNSYEEVMRQDYITMAKAKGISKTTLLFRHILKNAMLPVITYMGPMVAFLLTGSVVIEQIYTIPGIGKEFVSAITNHDYTVVMGITIFIGAIIIVCNLLSDLICAIVDPRVRKSL
;
A
#
# COMPACT_ATOMS: atom_id res chain seq x y z
N MET A 1 28.37 25.87 13.32
CA MET A 1 27.42 24.82 12.88
C MET A 1 26.09 24.98 13.58
N GLU A 2 26.03 25.16 14.90
CA GLU A 2 24.76 25.30 15.65
C GLU A 2 23.94 26.54 15.26
N ALA A 3 24.59 27.72 15.13
CA ALA A 3 23.92 28.96 14.71
C ALA A 3 23.35 28.93 13.27
N THR A 4 23.93 28.12 12.37
CA THR A 4 23.46 27.98 10.98
C THR A 4 22.13 27.23 10.89
N TYR A 5 21.86 26.35 11.87
CA TYR A 5 20.63 25.56 11.95
C TYR A 5 19.65 26.07 13.02
N GLY A 6 19.95 27.22 13.65
CA GLY A 6 19.15 27.80 14.72
C GLY A 6 19.13 26.97 16.00
N LEU A 7 20.05 26.01 16.15
CA LEU A 7 20.13 25.10 17.30
C LEU A 7 20.56 25.81 18.60
N ASP A 8 21.06 27.04 18.48
CA ASP A 8 21.44 27.94 19.56
C ASP A 8 20.25 28.66 20.22
N LYS A 9 19.06 28.60 19.61
CA LYS A 9 17.86 29.31 20.07
C LYS A 9 17.01 28.48 21.04
N PRO A 10 16.13 29.09 21.84
CA PRO A 10 15.16 28.37 22.67
C PRO A 10 14.30 27.40 21.83
N PRO A 11 13.90 26.22 22.37
CA PRO A 11 13.18 25.19 21.61
C PRO A 11 11.91 25.69 20.91
N VAL A 12 11.20 26.65 21.53
CA VAL A 12 10.00 27.26 20.96
C VAL A 12 10.33 28.07 19.71
N GLU A 13 11.42 28.82 19.72
CA GLU A 13 11.87 29.56 18.53
C GLU A 13 12.34 28.62 17.42
N GLN A 14 13.05 27.53 17.77
CA GLN A 14 13.45 26.50 16.81
C GLN A 14 12.23 25.90 16.09
N PHE A 15 11.16 25.63 16.83
CA PHE A 15 9.90 25.14 16.27
C PHE A 15 9.30 26.12 15.26
N PHE A 16 9.17 27.41 15.60
CA PHE A 16 8.60 28.39 14.68
C PHE A 16 9.48 28.64 13.44
N ILE A 17 10.80 28.61 13.60
CA ILE A 17 11.75 28.67 12.47
C ILE A 17 11.55 27.47 11.56
N TYR A 18 11.47 26.27 12.12
CA TYR A 18 11.22 25.05 11.37
C TYR A 18 9.88 25.10 10.61
N CYS A 19 8.79 25.51 11.28
CA CYS A 19 7.49 25.69 10.64
C CYS A 19 7.54 26.72 9.50
N LYS A 20 8.23 27.85 9.71
CA LYS A 20 8.41 28.88 8.66
C LYS A 20 9.17 28.32 7.45
N ASN A 21 10.24 27.55 7.68
CA ASN A 21 11.02 26.94 6.61
C ASN A 21 10.20 25.87 5.88
N LEU A 22 9.41 25.08 6.61
CA LEU A 22 8.52 24.06 6.06
C LEU A 22 7.47 24.66 5.12
N LEU A 23 6.94 25.86 5.43
CA LEU A 23 6.03 26.59 4.54
C LEU A 23 6.68 26.98 3.19
N HIS A 24 8.00 27.08 3.15
CA HIS A 24 8.77 27.30 1.92
C HIS A 24 9.28 25.98 1.30
N GLY A 25 8.88 24.84 1.86
CA GLY A 25 9.30 23.51 1.40
C GLY A 25 10.69 23.09 1.85
N ASP A 26 11.33 23.80 2.79
CA ASP A 26 12.64 23.42 3.32
C ASP A 26 12.48 22.61 4.61
N MET A 27 12.82 21.32 4.55
CA MET A 27 12.79 20.40 5.69
C MET A 27 14.10 20.40 6.49
N GLY A 28 15.06 21.26 6.13
CA GLY A 28 16.37 21.36 6.72
C GLY A 28 17.36 20.33 6.18
N THR A 29 18.44 20.14 6.92
CA THR A 29 19.54 19.23 6.56
C THR A 29 19.76 18.17 7.61
N SER A 30 20.24 17.01 7.16
CA SER A 30 20.64 15.92 8.03
C SER A 30 21.84 16.32 8.91
N TYR A 31 21.77 16.03 10.21
CA TYR A 31 22.89 16.27 11.13
C TYR A 31 23.99 15.21 11.01
N LYS A 32 23.65 14.02 10.49
CA LYS A 32 24.60 12.92 10.33
C LYS A 32 25.16 12.82 8.91
N LYS A 33 24.39 13.18 7.89
CA LYS A 33 24.79 13.17 6.48
C LYS A 33 25.14 14.60 6.04
N ILE A 34 26.38 15.00 6.32
CA ILE A 34 26.90 16.34 6.04
C ILE A 34 26.61 16.73 4.58
N GLY A 35 25.98 17.90 4.41
CA GLY A 35 25.67 18.48 3.10
C GLY A 35 24.43 17.89 2.39
N LYS A 36 23.71 16.95 3.01
CA LYS A 36 22.46 16.42 2.44
C LYS A 36 21.23 17.09 3.04
N SER A 37 20.42 17.70 2.19
CA SER A 37 19.08 18.18 2.58
C SER A 37 18.14 17.01 2.82
N VAL A 38 17.21 17.18 3.74
CA VAL A 38 16.19 16.17 4.05
C VAL A 38 15.29 15.93 2.84
N ASN A 39 14.96 16.99 2.09
CA ASN A 39 14.23 16.88 0.83
C ASN A 39 14.91 15.96 -0.18
N ALA A 40 16.23 16.07 -0.34
CA ALA A 40 16.98 15.22 -1.27
C ALA A 40 17.01 13.76 -0.80
N ILE A 41 17.15 13.53 0.52
CA ILE A 41 17.08 12.20 1.11
C ILE A 41 15.71 11.57 0.81
N ILE A 42 14.62 12.29 1.11
CA ILE A 42 13.25 11.83 0.87
C ILE A 42 13.02 11.54 -0.62
N ALA A 43 13.43 12.44 -1.52
CA ALA A 43 13.23 12.25 -2.95
C ALA A 43 13.95 10.99 -3.47
N GLN A 44 15.15 10.70 -2.97
CA GLN A 44 15.92 9.51 -3.37
C GLN A 44 15.31 8.22 -2.81
N THR A 45 14.88 8.22 -1.55
CA THR A 45 14.34 7.04 -0.89
C THR A 45 12.88 6.76 -1.28
N MET A 46 12.17 7.78 -1.76
CA MET A 46 10.79 7.62 -2.23
C MET A 46 10.68 6.76 -3.50
N ILE A 47 11.65 6.85 -4.41
CA ILE A 47 11.58 6.13 -5.69
C ILE A 47 11.54 4.60 -5.48
N PRO A 48 12.43 3.98 -4.67
CA PRO A 48 12.33 2.57 -4.31
C PRO A 48 11.00 2.18 -3.67
N THR A 49 10.51 2.98 -2.71
CA THR A 49 9.23 2.74 -2.02
C THR A 49 8.06 2.78 -3.01
N LEU A 50 8.02 3.77 -3.92
CA LEU A 50 7.02 3.87 -4.98
C LEU A 50 7.05 2.66 -5.93
N LYS A 51 8.24 2.21 -6.34
CA LYS A 51 8.39 1.05 -7.23
C LYS A 51 7.86 -0.23 -6.56
N LEU A 52 8.24 -0.47 -5.29
CA LEU A 52 7.73 -1.61 -4.54
C LEU A 52 6.22 -1.51 -4.37
N GLY A 53 5.72 -0.35 -3.93
CA GLY A 53 4.29 -0.08 -3.76
C GLY A 53 3.50 -0.32 -5.04
N ALA A 54 4.00 0.11 -6.20
CA ALA A 54 3.35 -0.11 -7.50
C ALA A 54 3.29 -1.59 -7.88
N VAL A 55 4.36 -2.36 -7.67
CA VAL A 55 4.36 -3.81 -7.93
C VAL A 55 3.38 -4.52 -7.00
N THR A 56 3.42 -4.21 -5.69
CA THR A 56 2.47 -4.75 -4.72
C THR A 56 1.03 -4.38 -5.08
N PHE A 57 0.78 -3.15 -5.52
CA PHE A 57 -0.55 -2.69 -5.91
C PHE A 57 -1.12 -3.53 -7.05
N VAL A 58 -0.34 -3.74 -8.12
CA VAL A 58 -0.76 -4.59 -9.25
C VAL A 58 -1.00 -6.03 -8.80
N LEU A 59 -0.09 -6.58 -7.98
CA LEU A 59 -0.23 -7.92 -7.44
C LEU A 59 -1.52 -8.07 -6.62
N VAL A 60 -1.84 -7.08 -5.77
CA VAL A 60 -3.06 -7.07 -4.96
C VAL A 60 -4.30 -7.02 -5.82
N LEU A 61 -4.35 -6.17 -6.86
CA LEU A 61 -5.51 -6.11 -7.73
C LEU A 61 -5.72 -7.43 -8.48
N VAL A 62 -4.65 -8.00 -9.05
CA VAL A 62 -4.75 -9.25 -9.82
C VAL A 62 -5.15 -10.42 -8.93
N VAL A 63 -4.45 -10.62 -7.82
CA VAL A 63 -4.66 -11.76 -6.92
C VAL A 63 -5.92 -11.58 -6.08
N GLY A 64 -6.15 -10.38 -5.54
CA GLY A 64 -7.33 -10.04 -4.75
C GLY A 64 -8.62 -10.16 -5.55
N ILE A 65 -8.71 -9.48 -6.71
CA ILE A 65 -9.92 -9.55 -7.55
C ILE A 65 -10.11 -10.98 -8.07
N GLY A 66 -9.03 -11.62 -8.54
CA GLY A 66 -9.07 -12.98 -9.05
C GLY A 66 -9.59 -13.99 -8.02
N SER A 67 -9.00 -14.01 -6.82
CA SER A 67 -9.45 -14.89 -5.73
C SER A 67 -10.87 -14.55 -5.26
N GLY A 68 -11.24 -13.26 -5.21
CA GLY A 68 -12.60 -12.82 -4.89
C GLY A 68 -13.66 -13.35 -5.86
N ILE A 69 -13.39 -13.28 -7.16
CA ILE A 69 -14.28 -13.84 -8.20
C ILE A 69 -14.36 -15.37 -8.08
N LEU A 70 -13.23 -16.05 -7.87
CA LEU A 70 -13.19 -17.50 -7.73
C LEU A 70 -13.98 -17.97 -6.51
N MET A 71 -13.85 -17.28 -5.37
CA MET A 71 -14.64 -17.52 -4.17
C MET A 71 -16.14 -17.32 -4.43
N ALA A 72 -16.52 -16.21 -5.04
CA ALA A 72 -17.93 -15.89 -5.27
C ALA A 72 -18.60 -16.80 -6.32
N ARG A 73 -17.82 -17.37 -7.24
CA ARG A 73 -18.30 -18.37 -8.21
C ARG A 73 -18.38 -19.78 -7.64
N SER A 74 -17.74 -20.04 -6.50
CA SER A 74 -17.76 -21.34 -5.87
C SER A 74 -19.18 -21.68 -5.40
N LYS A 75 -19.74 -22.78 -5.93
CA LYS A 75 -21.00 -23.34 -5.46
C LYS A 75 -20.84 -24.19 -4.19
N SER A 76 -19.61 -24.63 -3.88
CA SER A 76 -19.30 -25.46 -2.72
C SER A 76 -18.94 -24.60 -1.52
N ASN A 77 -19.61 -24.85 -0.40
CA ASN A 77 -19.29 -24.26 0.89
C ASN A 77 -17.86 -24.62 1.34
N VAL A 78 -17.37 -25.82 0.96
CA VAL A 78 -16.02 -26.27 1.31
C VAL A 78 -14.97 -25.45 0.57
N THR A 79 -15.09 -25.29 -0.75
CA THR A 79 -14.13 -24.51 -1.54
C THR A 79 -14.12 -23.04 -1.12
N LYS A 80 -15.28 -22.47 -0.81
CA LYS A 80 -15.39 -21.12 -0.25
C LYS A 80 -14.71 -21.03 1.12
N GLY A 81 -14.90 -22.03 1.98
CA GLY A 81 -14.23 -22.16 3.27
C GLY A 81 -12.70 -22.24 3.14
N ILE A 82 -12.18 -23.01 2.19
CA ILE A 82 -10.71 -23.12 1.95
C ILE A 82 -10.12 -21.77 1.61
N TRP A 83 -10.72 -21.03 0.68
CA TRP A 83 -10.23 -19.71 0.30
C TRP A 83 -10.30 -18.71 1.46
N LEU A 84 -11.43 -18.67 2.18
CA LEU A 84 -11.58 -17.79 3.35
C LEU A 84 -10.56 -18.11 4.44
N SER A 85 -10.33 -19.40 4.70
CA SER A 85 -9.30 -19.85 5.65
C SER A 85 -7.91 -19.45 5.19
N ALA A 86 -7.55 -19.67 3.92
CA ALA A 86 -6.25 -19.28 3.37
C ALA A 86 -6.00 -17.76 3.49
N LEU A 87 -7.00 -16.95 3.13
CA LEU A 87 -6.93 -15.48 3.25
C LEU A 87 -6.91 -15.01 4.71
N THR A 88 -7.55 -15.73 5.63
CA THR A 88 -7.53 -15.41 7.06
C THR A 88 -6.18 -15.76 7.66
N LEU A 89 -5.67 -16.97 7.41
CA LEU A 89 -4.35 -17.41 7.87
C LEU A 89 -3.24 -16.49 7.38
N GLY A 90 -3.30 -16.05 6.12
CA GLY A 90 -2.32 -15.11 5.56
C GLY A 90 -2.30 -13.75 6.26
N VAL A 91 -3.38 -13.34 6.91
CA VAL A 91 -3.49 -12.08 7.66
C VAL A 91 -3.26 -12.27 9.16
N SER A 92 -3.52 -13.47 9.69
CA SER A 92 -3.30 -13.79 11.10
C SER A 92 -1.82 -13.80 11.48
N VAL A 93 -0.92 -14.06 10.53
CA VAL A 93 0.52 -14.02 10.76
C VAL A 93 1.02 -12.57 10.62
N PRO A 94 1.76 -12.04 11.60
CA PRO A 94 2.41 -10.75 11.47
C PRO A 94 3.21 -10.63 10.17
N ASN A 95 3.03 -9.53 9.43
CA ASN A 95 3.60 -9.36 8.10
C ASN A 95 5.12 -9.59 8.05
N PHE A 96 5.86 -9.14 9.07
CA PHE A 96 7.31 -9.32 9.14
C PHE A 96 7.74 -10.78 9.28
N ILE A 97 6.93 -11.62 9.93
CA ILE A 97 7.21 -13.06 10.05
C ILE A 97 7.08 -13.70 8.68
N VAL A 98 6.01 -13.37 7.95
CA VAL A 98 5.84 -13.89 6.58
C VAL A 98 6.98 -13.43 5.68
N ALA A 99 7.37 -12.16 5.78
CA ALA A 99 8.51 -11.60 5.06
C ALA A 99 9.81 -12.38 5.32
N LEU A 100 10.11 -12.69 6.58
CA LEU A 100 11.29 -13.48 6.97
C LEU A 100 11.20 -14.93 6.48
N LEU A 101 10.05 -15.58 6.62
CA LEU A 101 9.86 -16.95 6.14
C LEU A 101 10.03 -17.04 4.62
N LEU A 102 9.45 -16.09 3.87
CA LEU A 102 9.63 -16.02 2.42
C LEU A 102 11.09 -15.83 2.04
N LEU A 103 11.81 -14.94 2.75
CA LEU A 103 13.23 -14.71 2.53
C LEU A 103 14.06 -15.99 2.79
N ILE A 104 13.83 -16.67 3.92
CA ILE A 104 14.59 -17.87 4.29
C ILE A 104 14.31 -19.00 3.31
N ILE A 105 13.04 -19.34 3.09
CA ILE A 105 12.65 -20.49 2.27
C ILE A 105 13.02 -20.26 0.81
N PHE A 106 12.62 -19.14 0.22
CA PHE A 106 12.75 -18.93 -1.22
C PHE A 106 14.06 -18.24 -1.62
N GLY A 107 14.69 -17.51 -0.71
CA GLY A 107 15.93 -16.81 -0.97
C GLY A 107 17.19 -17.54 -0.51
N VAL A 108 17.15 -18.18 0.67
CA VAL A 108 18.34 -18.81 1.27
C VAL A 108 18.38 -20.31 1.00
N GLU A 109 17.31 -21.03 1.33
CA GLU A 109 17.23 -22.48 1.20
C GLU A 109 17.08 -22.89 -0.26
N LEU A 110 16.02 -22.43 -0.92
CA LEU A 110 15.73 -22.79 -2.31
C LEU A 110 16.51 -21.96 -3.34
N ARG A 111 17.01 -20.77 -2.95
CA ARG A 111 17.78 -19.83 -3.79
C ARG A 111 17.11 -19.49 -5.13
N ILE A 112 15.78 -19.43 -5.14
CA ILE A 112 14.97 -19.15 -6.34
C ILE A 112 14.96 -17.65 -6.62
N PHE A 113 14.84 -16.82 -5.58
CA PHE A 113 14.72 -15.38 -5.72
C PHE A 113 15.89 -14.65 -5.05
N PRO A 114 16.39 -13.57 -5.65
CA PRO A 114 17.33 -12.69 -4.99
C PRO A 114 16.59 -11.86 -3.92
N VAL A 115 17.24 -11.64 -2.77
CA VAL A 115 16.57 -11.08 -1.58
C VAL A 115 17.06 -9.72 -1.12
N LEU A 116 18.20 -9.22 -1.63
CA LEU A 116 18.80 -7.97 -1.15
C LEU A 116 18.75 -6.87 -2.21
N GLY A 117 18.15 -5.74 -1.86
CA GLY A 117 18.07 -4.58 -2.75
C GLY A 117 17.04 -4.75 -3.87
N LEU A 118 17.13 -3.91 -4.92
CA LEU A 118 16.16 -3.85 -6.01
C LEU A 118 16.84 -3.74 -7.39
N THR A 119 17.75 -4.65 -7.72
CA THR A 119 18.53 -4.59 -8.98
C THR A 119 17.86 -5.30 -10.15
N SER A 120 16.92 -6.22 -9.90
CA SER A 120 16.18 -6.95 -10.94
C SER A 120 14.70 -7.12 -10.57
N PRO A 121 13.79 -7.37 -11.56
CA PRO A 121 12.37 -7.60 -11.28
C PRO A 121 12.09 -8.72 -10.27
N MET A 122 12.95 -9.73 -10.19
CA MET A 122 12.80 -10.84 -9.24
C MET A 122 12.94 -10.42 -7.78
N HIS A 123 13.65 -9.32 -7.49
CA HIS A 123 13.79 -8.80 -6.13
C HIS A 123 12.47 -8.25 -5.57
N TYR A 124 11.51 -7.91 -6.43
CA TYR A 124 10.23 -7.37 -6.00
C TYR A 124 9.25 -8.46 -5.58
N VAL A 125 9.45 -9.71 -6.00
CA VAL A 125 8.45 -10.77 -5.86
C VAL A 125 8.15 -11.07 -4.39
N LEU A 126 9.17 -11.44 -3.61
CA LEU A 126 9.00 -11.78 -2.20
C LEU A 126 8.51 -10.61 -1.33
N PRO A 127 9.11 -9.39 -1.39
CA PRO A 127 8.61 -8.27 -0.60
C PRO A 127 7.22 -7.82 -1.04
N ALA A 128 6.87 -7.90 -2.33
CA ALA A 128 5.52 -7.56 -2.78
C ALA A 128 4.47 -8.56 -2.32
N ILE A 129 4.79 -9.86 -2.29
CA ILE A 129 3.90 -10.89 -1.73
C ILE A 129 3.69 -10.62 -0.24
N ALA A 130 4.77 -10.44 0.54
CA ALA A 130 4.67 -10.16 1.97
C ALA A 130 3.80 -8.92 2.23
N GLN A 131 4.17 -7.77 1.65
CA GLN A 131 3.44 -6.51 1.80
C GLN A 131 1.99 -6.59 1.28
N GLY A 132 1.72 -7.45 0.31
CA GLY A 132 0.42 -7.61 -0.33
C GLY A 132 -0.59 -8.47 0.42
N LEU A 133 -0.20 -9.29 1.39
CA LEU A 133 -1.10 -10.28 2.00
C LEU A 133 -2.37 -9.68 2.62
N TYR A 134 -2.20 -8.64 3.43
CA TYR A 134 -3.33 -7.92 4.03
C TYR A 134 -4.26 -7.30 2.98
N PRO A 135 -3.77 -6.44 2.06
CA PRO A 135 -4.65 -5.83 1.07
C PRO A 135 -5.21 -6.83 0.05
N ILE A 136 -4.52 -7.94 -0.28
CA ILE A 136 -5.10 -9.05 -1.06
C ILE A 136 -6.34 -9.60 -0.38
N SER A 137 -6.26 -9.90 0.92
CA SER A 137 -7.38 -10.45 1.68
C SER A 137 -8.56 -9.49 1.74
N ALA A 138 -8.30 -8.20 1.95
CA ALA A 138 -9.32 -7.15 1.93
C ALA A 138 -10.00 -7.02 0.56
N VAL A 139 -9.21 -6.88 -0.52
CA VAL A 139 -9.73 -6.76 -1.89
C VAL A 139 -10.48 -8.01 -2.31
N ALA A 140 -10.01 -9.20 -1.95
CA ALA A 140 -10.68 -10.45 -2.27
C ALA A 140 -12.05 -10.57 -1.61
N ARG A 141 -12.15 -10.27 -0.31
CA ARG A 141 -13.43 -10.26 0.43
C ARG A 141 -14.39 -9.22 -0.13
N GLN A 142 -13.90 -8.02 -0.41
CA GLN A 142 -14.73 -6.95 -0.96
C GLN A 142 -15.26 -7.30 -2.34
N THR A 143 -14.40 -7.82 -3.21
CA THR A 143 -14.78 -8.30 -4.55
C THR A 143 -15.81 -9.41 -4.45
N GLN A 144 -15.60 -10.37 -3.54
CA GLN A 144 -16.51 -11.50 -3.34
C GLN A 144 -17.91 -11.05 -2.89
N ASN A 145 -17.98 -10.19 -1.87
CA ASN A 145 -19.25 -9.67 -1.36
C ASN A 145 -20.01 -8.89 -2.43
N SER A 146 -19.31 -7.99 -3.12
CA SER A 146 -19.91 -7.15 -4.17
C SER A 146 -20.36 -7.99 -5.38
N TYR A 147 -19.61 -9.04 -5.73
CA TYR A 147 -20.01 -9.98 -6.77
C TYR A 147 -21.29 -10.73 -6.39
N GLU A 148 -21.38 -11.24 -5.17
CA GLU A 148 -22.56 -11.99 -4.68
C GLU A 148 -23.81 -11.09 -4.64
N GLU A 149 -23.65 -9.83 -4.22
CA GLU A 149 -24.74 -8.84 -4.22
C GLU A 149 -25.24 -8.54 -5.64
N VAL A 150 -24.33 -8.27 -6.58
CA VAL A 150 -24.68 -7.99 -7.97
C VAL A 150 -25.36 -9.19 -8.62
N MET A 151 -24.90 -10.41 -8.32
CA MET A 151 -25.49 -11.64 -8.86
C MET A 151 -26.94 -11.90 -8.45
N ARG A 152 -27.41 -11.28 -7.36
CA ARG A 152 -28.80 -11.36 -6.86
C ARG A 152 -29.75 -10.36 -7.52
N GLN A 153 -29.24 -9.45 -8.36
CA GLN A 153 -30.04 -8.40 -8.99
C GLN A 153 -30.87 -8.93 -10.17
N ASP A 154 -32.10 -8.42 -10.33
CA ASP A 154 -33.04 -8.88 -11.36
C ASP A 154 -32.53 -8.70 -12.79
N TYR A 155 -31.76 -7.63 -13.05
CA TYR A 155 -31.18 -7.39 -14.36
C TYR A 155 -30.15 -8.46 -14.76
N ILE A 156 -29.49 -9.11 -13.80
CA ILE A 156 -28.60 -10.25 -14.05
C ILE A 156 -29.41 -11.51 -14.40
N THR A 157 -30.54 -11.74 -13.73
CA THR A 157 -31.46 -12.83 -14.05
C THR A 157 -32.01 -12.67 -15.47
N MET A 158 -32.44 -11.45 -15.84
CA MET A 158 -32.87 -11.12 -17.20
C MET A 158 -31.75 -11.30 -18.23
N ALA A 159 -30.52 -10.87 -17.91
CA ALA A 159 -29.36 -11.04 -18.79
C ALA A 159 -29.06 -12.53 -19.06
N LYS A 160 -29.18 -13.40 -18.05
CA LYS A 160 -29.05 -14.86 -18.21
C LYS A 160 -30.18 -15.44 -19.06
N ALA A 161 -31.42 -15.00 -18.88
CA ALA A 161 -32.56 -15.44 -19.68
C ALA A 161 -32.43 -15.06 -21.17
N LYS A 162 -31.78 -13.93 -21.46
CA LYS A 162 -31.43 -13.50 -22.83
C LYS A 162 -30.27 -14.27 -23.46
N GLY A 163 -29.69 -15.26 -22.78
CA GLY A 163 -28.60 -16.08 -23.31
C GLY A 163 -27.24 -15.38 -23.38
N ILE A 164 -27.04 -14.29 -22.64
CA ILE A 164 -25.76 -13.57 -22.61
C ILE A 164 -24.65 -14.52 -22.13
N SER A 165 -23.53 -14.56 -22.86
CA SER A 165 -22.39 -15.43 -22.54
C SER A 165 -21.85 -15.16 -21.12
N LYS A 166 -21.34 -16.19 -20.45
CA LYS A 166 -20.79 -16.06 -19.08
C LYS A 166 -19.67 -15.03 -18.98
N THR A 167 -18.84 -14.91 -20.02
CA THR A 167 -17.73 -13.94 -20.08
C THR A 167 -18.25 -12.52 -20.24
N THR A 168 -19.20 -12.29 -21.14
CA THR A 168 -19.83 -10.98 -21.31
C THR A 168 -20.59 -10.57 -20.05
N LEU A 169 -21.30 -11.50 -19.41
CA LEU A 169 -22.00 -11.27 -18.15
C LEU A 169 -21.02 -10.84 -17.04
N LEU A 170 -19.89 -11.55 -16.90
CA LEU A 170 -18.85 -11.25 -15.93
C LEU A 170 -18.26 -9.84 -16.13
N PHE A 171 -17.68 -9.57 -17.30
CA PHE A 171 -16.92 -8.33 -17.50
C PHE A 171 -17.79 -7.09 -17.71
N ARG A 172 -18.93 -7.20 -18.41
CA ARG A 172 -19.77 -6.03 -18.74
C ARG A 172 -20.83 -5.71 -17.69
N HIS A 173 -21.36 -6.72 -16.99
CA HIS A 173 -22.49 -6.52 -16.08
C HIS A 173 -22.10 -6.68 -14.61
N ILE A 174 -21.31 -7.71 -14.27
CA ILE A 174 -20.98 -7.99 -12.87
C ILE A 174 -19.81 -7.13 -12.39
N LEU A 175 -18.64 -7.24 -13.03
CA LEU A 175 -17.42 -6.56 -12.57
C LEU A 175 -17.54 -5.04 -12.58
N LYS A 176 -18.22 -4.46 -13.58
CA LYS A 176 -18.45 -3.02 -13.63
C LYS A 176 -19.07 -2.47 -12.34
N ASN A 177 -20.00 -3.21 -11.73
CA ASN A 177 -20.69 -2.79 -10.51
C ASN A 177 -19.99 -3.32 -9.25
N ALA A 178 -19.44 -4.54 -9.30
CA ALA A 178 -18.76 -5.15 -8.16
C ALA A 178 -17.41 -4.48 -7.83
N MET A 179 -16.84 -3.71 -8.76
CA MET A 179 -15.57 -3.00 -8.56
C MET A 179 -15.72 -1.67 -7.81
N LEU A 180 -16.92 -1.11 -7.66
CA LEU A 180 -17.09 0.19 -6.99
C LEU A 180 -16.48 0.18 -5.57
N PRO A 181 -16.76 -0.81 -4.71
CA PRO A 181 -16.17 -0.81 -3.37
C PRO A 181 -14.67 -1.13 -3.35
N VAL A 182 -14.17 -1.83 -4.38
CA VAL A 182 -12.73 -2.07 -4.56
C VAL A 182 -12.02 -0.77 -4.90
N ILE A 183 -12.60 0.06 -5.78
CA ILE A 183 -12.08 1.39 -6.13
C ILE A 183 -12.05 2.29 -4.90
N THR A 184 -13.08 2.26 -4.07
CA THR A 184 -13.11 3.00 -2.80
C THR A 184 -12.00 2.57 -1.84
N TYR A 185 -11.70 1.28 -1.77
CA TYR A 185 -10.61 0.77 -0.92
C TYR A 185 -9.21 1.09 -1.47
N MET A 186 -9.07 1.34 -2.79
CA MET A 186 -7.76 1.58 -3.41
C MET A 186 -7.05 2.81 -2.84
N GLY A 187 -7.75 3.85 -2.40
CA GLY A 187 -7.09 5.06 -1.89
C GLY A 187 -6.34 4.85 -0.57
N PRO A 188 -7.01 4.39 0.52
CA PRO A 188 -6.33 4.04 1.76
C PRO A 188 -5.28 2.95 1.56
N MET A 189 -5.52 2.02 0.63
CA MET A 189 -4.55 0.99 0.27
C MET A 189 -3.28 1.59 -0.35
N VAL A 190 -3.39 2.55 -1.28
CA VAL A 190 -2.23 3.25 -1.84
C VAL A 190 -1.48 3.99 -0.74
N ALA A 191 -2.17 4.71 0.14
CA ALA A 191 -1.54 5.38 1.28
C ALA A 191 -0.74 4.39 2.16
N PHE A 192 -1.33 3.23 2.45
CA PHE A 192 -0.67 2.15 3.20
C PHE A 192 0.58 1.62 2.47
N LEU A 193 0.51 1.41 1.15
CA LEU A 193 1.65 0.92 0.37
C LEU A 193 2.77 1.96 0.23
N LEU A 194 2.43 3.25 0.14
CA LEU A 194 3.37 4.36 -0.03
C LEU A 194 4.05 4.80 1.27
N THR A 195 3.36 4.62 2.40
CA THR A 195 3.98 4.78 3.72
C THR A 195 5.04 3.70 3.96
N GLY A 196 5.06 2.67 3.11
CA GLY A 196 6.01 1.57 3.13
C GLY A 196 5.77 0.67 4.32
N SER A 197 6.03 -0.63 4.15
CA SER A 197 6.30 -1.42 5.34
C SER A 197 7.77 -1.21 5.70
N VAL A 198 8.00 -0.32 6.67
CA VAL A 198 9.30 -0.06 7.30
C VAL A 198 10.07 -1.37 7.54
N VAL A 199 9.34 -2.39 7.99
CA VAL A 199 9.90 -3.70 8.30
C VAL A 199 10.25 -4.51 7.04
N ILE A 200 9.43 -4.48 5.99
CA ILE A 200 9.74 -5.14 4.71
C ILE A 200 10.98 -4.52 4.09
N GLU A 201 11.04 -3.19 4.02
CA GLU A 201 12.20 -2.51 3.44
C GLU A 201 13.48 -2.79 4.22
N GLN A 202 13.38 -2.90 5.55
CA GLN A 202 14.50 -3.28 6.40
C GLN A 202 14.97 -4.73 6.13
N ILE A 203 14.04 -5.70 6.10
CA ILE A 203 14.35 -7.13 5.91
C ILE A 203 15.02 -7.37 4.54
N TYR A 204 14.45 -6.79 3.48
CA TYR A 204 14.95 -6.96 2.11
C TYR A 204 16.05 -5.94 1.74
N THR A 205 16.51 -5.13 2.71
CA THR A 205 17.58 -4.13 2.54
C THR A 205 17.26 -3.08 1.45
N ILE A 206 15.98 -2.84 1.18
CA ILE A 206 15.51 -1.90 0.16
C ILE A 206 15.83 -0.47 0.62
N PRO A 207 16.50 0.36 -0.21
CA PRO A 207 16.87 1.73 0.16
C PRO A 207 15.66 2.69 0.07
N GLY A 208 14.55 2.33 0.72
CA GLY A 208 13.31 3.08 0.74
C GLY A 208 13.18 4.02 1.95
N ILE A 209 12.06 4.74 2.01
CA ILE A 209 11.75 5.72 3.07
C ILE A 209 11.73 5.05 4.44
N GLY A 210 11.15 3.85 4.55
CA GLY A 210 11.00 3.16 5.83
C GLY A 210 12.33 2.73 6.42
N LYS A 211 13.22 2.17 5.59
CA LYS A 211 14.60 1.85 6.01
C LYS A 211 15.37 3.11 6.43
N GLU A 212 15.23 4.19 5.68
CA GLU A 212 15.87 5.48 6.00
C GLU A 212 15.34 6.06 7.33
N PHE A 213 14.04 5.94 7.58
CA PHE A 213 13.43 6.37 8.84
C PHE A 213 14.03 5.63 10.05
N VAL A 214 14.14 4.30 9.98
CA VAL A 214 14.78 3.49 11.02
C VAL A 214 16.25 3.85 11.19
N SER A 215 16.96 4.06 10.08
CA SER A 215 18.36 4.49 10.11
C SER A 215 18.53 5.85 10.78
N ALA A 216 17.64 6.81 10.51
CA ALA A 216 17.67 8.13 11.13
C ALA A 216 17.40 8.07 12.64
N ILE A 217 16.46 7.22 13.08
CA ILE A 217 16.19 7.00 14.50
C ILE A 217 17.43 6.43 15.21
N THR A 218 17.99 5.35 14.68
CA THR A 218 19.17 4.69 15.27
C THR A 218 20.40 5.61 15.31
N ASN A 219 20.54 6.49 14.31
CA ASN A 219 21.62 7.47 14.26
C ASN A 219 21.32 8.78 14.99
N HIS A 220 20.17 8.92 15.65
CA HIS A 220 19.72 10.15 16.29
C HIS A 220 19.73 11.38 15.37
N ASP A 221 19.35 11.19 14.10
CA ASP A 221 19.21 12.27 13.12
C ASP A 221 17.79 12.85 13.16
N TYR A 222 17.54 13.70 14.16
CA TYR A 222 16.21 14.24 14.43
C TYR A 222 15.62 15.03 13.26
N THR A 223 16.42 15.75 12.48
CA THR A 223 15.91 16.52 11.33
C THR A 223 15.34 15.61 10.25
N VAL A 224 16.02 14.49 9.97
CA VAL A 224 15.54 13.49 9.00
C VAL A 224 14.29 12.80 9.52
N VAL A 225 14.24 12.43 10.81
CA VAL A 225 13.06 11.83 11.44
C VAL A 225 11.85 12.76 11.30
N MET A 226 11.97 14.04 11.70
CA MET A 226 10.88 15.01 11.61
C MET A 226 10.40 15.22 10.17
N GLY A 227 11.34 15.42 9.23
CA GLY A 227 10.98 15.64 7.82
C GLY A 227 10.29 14.44 7.18
N ILE A 228 10.78 13.21 7.44
CA ILE A 228 10.12 12.00 6.96
C ILE A 228 8.73 11.84 7.58
N THR A 229 8.57 12.10 8.89
CA THR A 229 7.26 12.00 9.56
C THR A 229 6.24 12.97 8.94
N ILE A 230 6.61 14.23 8.74
CA ILE A 230 5.73 15.23 8.12
C ILE A 230 5.40 14.84 6.69
N PHE A 231 6.39 14.38 5.93
CA PHE A 231 6.20 13.95 4.54
C PHE A 231 5.25 12.76 4.42
N ILE A 232 5.43 11.71 5.24
CA ILE A 232 4.51 10.57 5.31
C ILE A 232 3.10 11.03 5.68
N GLY A 233 2.96 11.88 6.70
CA GLY A 233 1.67 12.44 7.11
C GLY A 233 0.97 13.20 5.99
N ALA A 234 1.71 14.06 5.28
CA ALA A 234 1.20 14.79 4.12
C ALA A 234 0.73 13.85 3.01
N ILE A 235 1.49 12.78 2.72
CA ILE A 235 1.10 11.77 1.72
C ILE A 235 -0.17 11.04 2.13
N ILE A 236 -0.31 10.63 3.38
CA ILE A 236 -1.51 9.95 3.86
C ILE A 236 -2.73 10.87 3.68
N ILE A 237 -2.61 12.14 4.07
CA ILE A 237 -3.69 13.13 3.90
C ILE A 237 -4.04 13.29 2.42
N VAL A 238 -3.05 13.47 1.55
CA VAL A 238 -3.27 13.64 0.10
C VAL A 238 -3.91 12.39 -0.51
N CYS A 239 -3.41 11.20 -0.21
CA CYS A 239 -3.96 9.94 -0.73
C CYS A 239 -5.40 9.69 -0.25
N ASN A 240 -5.70 9.98 1.02
CA ASN A 240 -7.06 9.86 1.54
C ASN A 240 -8.00 10.88 0.89
N LEU A 241 -7.58 12.14 0.77
CA LEU A 241 -8.36 13.18 0.10
C LEU A 241 -8.64 12.84 -1.36
N LEU A 242 -7.64 12.33 -2.09
CA LEU A 242 -7.80 11.86 -3.46
C LEU A 242 -8.76 10.67 -3.52
N SER A 243 -8.71 9.76 -2.55
CA SER A 243 -9.65 8.65 -2.43
C SER A 243 -11.08 9.14 -2.28
N ASP A 244 -11.31 10.06 -1.35
CA ASP A 244 -12.63 10.59 -1.05
C ASP A 244 -13.20 11.33 -2.27
N LEU A 245 -12.35 12.09 -2.98
CA LEU A 245 -12.74 12.76 -4.21
C LEU A 245 -13.11 11.76 -5.32
N ILE A 246 -12.29 10.72 -5.52
CA ILE A 246 -12.59 9.66 -6.50
C ILE A 246 -13.89 8.95 -6.14
N CYS A 247 -14.12 8.65 -4.85
CA CYS A 247 -15.36 8.06 -4.38
C CYS A 247 -16.56 8.97 -4.66
N ALA A 248 -16.44 10.28 -4.40
CA ALA A 248 -17.51 11.24 -4.67
C ALA A 248 -17.86 11.34 -6.17
N ILE A 249 -16.88 11.14 -7.06
CA ILE A 249 -17.10 11.12 -8.51
C ILE A 249 -17.71 9.79 -8.97
N VAL A 250 -17.25 8.68 -8.41
CA VAL A 250 -17.61 7.31 -8.83
C VAL A 250 -18.97 6.87 -8.26
N ASP A 251 -19.33 7.30 -7.04
CA ASP A 251 -20.59 6.96 -6.40
C ASP A 251 -21.55 8.17 -6.32
N PRO A 252 -22.55 8.27 -7.22
CA PRO A 252 -23.56 9.32 -7.17
C PRO A 252 -24.51 9.24 -5.96
N ARG A 253 -24.47 8.18 -5.14
CA ARG A 253 -25.28 8.06 -3.91
C ARG A 253 -24.66 8.84 -2.74
N VAL A 254 -23.34 8.93 -2.67
CA VAL A 254 -22.63 9.76 -1.66
C VAL A 254 -22.94 11.24 -1.84
N ARG A 255 -23.18 11.67 -3.08
CA ARG A 255 -23.60 13.04 -3.42
C ARG A 255 -24.93 13.48 -2.78
N LYS A 256 -25.75 12.56 -2.26
CA LYS A 256 -27.03 12.88 -1.61
C LYS A 256 -26.97 12.97 -0.09
N SER A 257 -25.85 12.63 0.55
CA SER A 257 -25.68 12.69 2.01
C SER A 257 -24.72 13.79 2.48
N LEU A 258 -24.21 14.61 1.55
CA LEU A 258 -23.48 15.86 1.78
C LEU A 258 -24.39 17.03 1.42
#